data_AF-A0A7W7D8T8-F1
#
_entry.id   AF-A0A7W7D8T8-F1
#
_cell.length_a   1.000
_cell.length_b   1.000
_cell.length_c   1.000
_cell.angle_alpha   90.00
_cell.angle_beta   90.00
_cell.angle_gamma   90.00
#
_symmetry.space_group_name_H-M   'P 1'
#
loop_
_entity.id
_entity.type
_entity.pdbx_description
1 polymer ?
#
loop_
_entity_poly.entity_id
_entity_poly.type
_entity_poly.pdbx_seq_one_letter_code
_entity_poly.pdbx_strand_id
1 'polypeptide(L)'
;MTHPVTLLDRLRIERLVWTLDQQLYDLPHHSRVAKRREVRANLLEASRDIGTSVALKRLGGSRRLAEEYLEAELGRRPRHSWVAAAYFLTAVPLLLNFFLSEAAGAYEQAITAADPHATGTYTWQGISYLQSPIVYTFDQGNPGHVGGAWSPLVYVLWIGGTIACGRLWRLLPRR
;
A
#
# COMPACT_ATOMS: atom_id res chain seq x y z
N MET A 1 0.63 14.90 42.25
CA MET A 1 0.90 13.48 42.51
C MET A 1 1.48 12.91 41.23
N THR A 2 2.70 12.39 41.25
CA THR A 2 3.35 11.84 40.05
C THR A 2 2.85 10.43 39.78
N HIS A 3 2.32 10.19 38.59
CA HIS A 3 1.88 8.87 38.16
C HIS A 3 3.07 8.11 37.55
N PRO A 4 3.41 6.90 38.04
CA PRO A 4 4.46 6.08 37.43
C PRO A 4 3.98 5.61 36.05
N VAL A 5 4.78 5.90 35.02
CA VAL A 5 4.49 5.45 33.65
C VAL A 5 4.84 3.98 33.53
N THR A 6 3.85 3.12 33.34
CA THR A 6 4.07 1.68 33.18
C THR A 6 4.62 1.33 31.79
N LEU A 7 5.16 0.13 31.62
CA LEU A 7 5.59 -0.36 30.29
C LEU A 7 4.43 -0.43 29.30
N LEU A 8 3.24 -0.79 29.77
CA LEU A 8 2.03 -0.83 28.96
C LEU A 8 1.61 0.58 28.51
N ASP A 9 1.71 1.56 29.40
CA ASP A 9 1.46 2.96 29.08
C ASP A 9 2.46 3.50 28.05
N ARG A 10 3.73 3.12 28.17
CA ARG A 10 4.76 3.46 27.19
C ARG A 10 4.43 2.89 25.81
N LEU A 11 4.00 1.62 25.73
CA LEU A 11 3.57 1.01 24.46
C LEU A 11 2.37 1.72 23.84
N ARG A 12 1.40 2.18 24.65
CA ARG A 12 0.26 2.96 24.17
C ARG A 12 0.69 4.30 23.59
N ILE A 13 1.62 4.99 24.23
CA ILE A 13 2.20 6.25 23.74
C ILE A 13 2.95 6.01 22.43
N GLU A 14 3.82 4.99 22.35
CA GLU A 14 4.55 4.67 21.12
C GLU A 14 3.61 4.33 19.97
N ARG A 15 2.54 3.57 20.22
CA ARG A 15 1.53 3.25 19.20
C ARG A 15 0.89 4.52 18.64
N LEU A 16 0.52 5.47 19.50
CA LEU A 16 -0.05 6.74 19.06
C LEU A 16 0.97 7.54 18.23
N VAL A 17 2.20 7.67 18.73
CA VAL A 17 3.29 8.37 18.03
C VAL A 17 3.56 7.74 16.67
N TRP A 18 3.51 6.42 16.56
CA TRP A 18 3.68 5.70 15.30
C TRP A 18 2.52 5.96 14.33
N THR A 19 1.27 5.97 14.81
CA THR A 19 0.12 6.34 13.96
C THR A 19 0.19 7.79 13.49
N LEU A 20 0.71 8.71 14.32
CA LEU A 20 0.94 10.10 13.95
C LEU A 20 2.04 10.20 12.88
N ASP A 21 3.15 9.46 13.02
CA ASP A 21 4.26 9.44 12.05
C ASP A 21 3.80 9.02 10.65
N GLN A 22 2.92 8.02 10.57
CA GLN A 22 2.30 7.59 9.30
C GLN A 22 1.43 8.69 8.67
N GLN A 23 0.79 9.52 9.48
CA GLN A 23 -0.04 10.64 9.01
C GLN A 23 0.79 11.85 8.61
N LEU A 24 1.98 12.03 9.21
CA LEU A 24 2.95 13.08 8.92
C LEU A 24 3.89 12.72 7.75
N TYR A 25 3.59 11.69 6.96
CA TYR A 25 4.45 11.22 5.86
C TYR A 25 4.79 12.32 4.84
N ASP A 26 3.89 13.28 4.65
CA ASP A 26 4.06 14.39 3.70
C ASP A 26 5.08 15.45 4.17
N LEU A 27 5.57 15.39 5.42
CA LEU A 27 6.57 16.32 5.95
C LEU A 27 8.00 15.90 5.61
N PRO A 28 8.92 16.87 5.43
CA PRO A 28 10.35 16.59 5.36
C PRO A 28 10.82 15.76 6.56
N HIS A 29 11.76 14.85 6.32
CA HIS A 29 12.25 13.91 7.35
C HIS A 29 12.68 14.62 8.65
N HIS A 30 13.35 15.77 8.54
CA HIS A 30 13.82 16.53 9.70
C HIS A 30 12.66 17.08 10.54
N SER A 31 11.67 17.72 9.91
CA SER A 31 10.46 18.22 10.58
C SER A 31 9.65 17.08 11.20
N ARG A 32 9.52 15.95 10.49
CA ARG A 32 8.82 14.76 11.00
C ARG A 32 9.47 14.21 12.28
N VAL A 33 10.80 14.06 12.28
CA VAL A 33 11.54 13.59 13.47
C VAL A 33 11.43 14.57 14.63
N ALA A 34 11.48 15.88 14.36
CA ALA A 34 11.32 16.92 15.38
C ALA A 34 9.92 16.85 16.02
N LYS A 35 8.86 16.82 15.22
CA LYS A 35 7.47 16.73 15.72
C LYS A 35 7.20 15.43 16.46
N ARG A 36 7.77 14.31 16.00
CA ARG A 36 7.69 13.03 16.71
C ARG A 36 8.32 13.11 18.10
N ARG A 37 9.50 13.75 18.22
CA ARG A 37 10.20 13.93 19.50
C ARG A 37 9.43 14.87 20.42
N GLU A 38 8.91 15.96 19.89
CA GLU A 38 8.08 16.95 20.60
C GLU A 38 6.82 16.28 21.21
N VAL A 39 6.02 15.59 20.39
CA VAL A 39 4.79 14.94 20.86
C VAL A 39 5.09 13.84 21.87
N ARG A 40 6.15 13.06 21.67
CA ARG A 40 6.56 12.01 22.62
C ARG A 40 6.96 12.60 23.98
N ALA A 41 7.75 13.68 23.98
CA ALA A 41 8.16 14.35 25.21
C ALA A 41 6.95 14.91 25.97
N ASN A 42 6.08 15.64 25.27
CA ASN A 42 4.87 16.23 25.85
C ASN A 42 3.91 15.16 26.41
N LEU A 43 3.78 14.01 25.74
CA LEU A 43 2.92 12.92 26.22
C LEU A 43 3.50 12.19 27.43
N LEU A 44 4.82 12.03 27.49
CA LEU A 44 5.48 11.43 28.66
C LEU A 44 5.37 12.35 29.87
N GLU A 45 5.53 13.66 29.67
CA GLU A 45 5.34 14.67 30.71
C GLU A 45 3.89 14.70 31.20
N ALA A 46 2.92 14.87 30.29
CA ALA A 46 1.50 14.84 30.65
C ALA A 46 1.09 13.53 31.31
N SER A 47 1.65 12.39 30.88
CA SER A 47 1.36 11.09 31.52
C SER A 47 1.83 11.02 32.97
N ARG A 48 2.93 11.69 33.32
CA ARG A 48 3.43 11.75 34.71
C ARG A 48 2.53 12.63 35.59
N ASP A 49 1.92 13.66 35.01
CA ASP A 49 1.13 14.63 35.77
C ASP A 49 -0.33 14.19 35.97
N ILE A 50 -0.96 13.65 34.92
CA ILE A 50 -2.40 13.38 34.89
C ILE A 50 -2.73 11.90 34.57
N GLY A 51 -1.72 11.06 34.36
CA GLY A 51 -1.89 9.67 33.96
C GLY A 51 -2.09 9.49 32.45
N THR A 52 -1.57 8.38 31.91
CA THR A 52 -1.50 8.15 30.45
C THR A 52 -2.87 8.10 29.77
N SER A 53 -3.88 7.46 30.37
CA SER A 53 -5.22 7.40 29.78
C SER A 53 -5.87 8.79 29.62
N VAL A 54 -5.66 9.68 30.60
CA VAL A 54 -6.21 11.04 30.56
C VAL A 54 -5.40 11.91 29.59
N ALA A 55 -4.08 11.76 29.57
CA ALA A 55 -3.20 12.46 28.63
C ALA A 55 -3.55 12.12 27.16
N LEU A 56 -3.75 10.83 26.85
CA LEU A 56 -4.17 10.39 25.51
C LEU A 56 -5.57 10.90 25.15
N LYS A 57 -6.51 10.92 26.10
CA LYS A 57 -7.87 11.45 25.88
C LYS A 57 -7.86 12.95 25.62
N ARG A 58 -7.00 13.72 26.30
CA ARG A 58 -6.85 15.17 26.13
C ARG A 58 -6.15 15.57 24.83
N LEU A 59 -5.18 14.76 24.37
CA LEU A 59 -4.53 14.98 23.07
C LEU A 59 -5.54 14.97 21.91
N GLY A 60 -6.66 14.28 22.09
CA GLY A 60 -7.67 14.12 21.04
C GLY A 60 -7.22 13.14 19.96
N GLY A 61 -7.94 13.14 18.83
CA GLY A 61 -7.63 12.24 17.71
C GLY A 61 -6.29 12.60 17.07
N SER A 62 -5.37 11.64 16.98
CA SER A 62 -4.06 11.79 16.34
C SER A 62 -4.15 12.40 14.93
N ARG A 63 -5.23 12.09 14.21
CA ARG A 63 -5.54 12.63 12.89
C ARG A 63 -5.73 14.15 12.88
N ARG A 64 -6.43 14.70 13.87
CA ARG A 64 -6.64 16.15 13.97
C ARG A 64 -5.34 16.87 14.28
N LEU A 65 -4.55 16.31 15.20
CA LEU A 65 -3.22 16.82 15.55
C LEU A 65 -2.27 16.79 14.34
N ALA A 66 -2.29 15.71 13.56
CA ALA A 66 -1.53 15.62 12.32
C ALA A 66 -1.99 16.66 11.30
N GLU A 67 -3.30 16.84 11.12
CA GLU A 67 -3.86 17.86 10.23
C GLU A 67 -3.42 19.28 10.64
N GLU A 68 -3.43 19.61 11.94
CA GLU A 68 -2.97 20.90 12.47
C GLU A 68 -1.47 21.13 12.25
N TYR A 69 -0.61 20.14 12.52
CA TYR A 69 0.83 20.24 12.24
C TYR A 69 1.13 20.37 10.75
N LEU A 70 0.41 19.61 9.93
CA LEU A 70 0.54 19.69 8.48
C LEU A 70 0.09 21.05 7.97
N GLU A 71 -1.03 21.58 8.46
CA GLU A 71 -1.53 22.89 8.09
C GLU A 71 -0.58 24.02 8.49
N ALA A 72 0.03 23.94 9.67
CA ALA A 72 0.99 24.93 10.15
C ALA A 72 2.26 25.00 9.29
N GLU A 73 2.81 23.84 8.89
CA GLU A 73 4.09 23.79 8.16
C GLU A 73 3.92 23.97 6.64
N LEU A 74 2.86 23.40 6.07
CA LEU A 74 2.70 23.23 4.62
C LEU A 74 1.43 23.91 4.07
N GLY A 75 0.66 24.57 4.94
CA GLY A 75 -0.57 25.28 4.56
C GLY A 75 -1.77 24.37 4.26
N ARG A 76 -2.93 25.01 4.12
CA ARG A 76 -4.24 24.39 3.86
C ARG A 76 -4.41 24.06 2.37
N ARG A 77 -3.54 23.22 1.79
CA ARG A 77 -3.62 22.76 0.39
C ARG A 77 -3.99 21.27 0.27
N PRO A 78 -4.78 20.86 -0.74
CA PRO A 78 -5.07 19.45 -0.99
C PRO A 78 -3.80 18.69 -1.36
N ARG A 79 -3.49 17.63 -0.62
CA ARG A 79 -2.25 16.85 -0.79
C ARG A 79 -2.53 15.57 -1.55
N HIS A 80 -2.24 15.59 -2.84
CA HIS A 80 -2.18 14.43 -3.73
C HIS A 80 -0.71 14.02 -3.92
N SER A 81 -0.44 12.73 -4.11
CA SER A 81 0.91 12.24 -4.39
C SER A 81 0.95 11.63 -5.79
N TRP A 82 1.37 12.45 -6.77
CA TRP A 82 1.58 11.97 -8.14
C TRP A 82 2.65 10.89 -8.22
N VAL A 83 3.67 10.96 -7.36
CA VAL A 83 4.75 9.96 -7.31
C VAL A 83 4.21 8.62 -6.80
N ALA A 84 3.40 8.62 -5.73
CA ALA A 84 2.80 7.38 -5.24
C ALA A 84 1.82 6.78 -6.26
N ALA A 85 1.05 7.63 -6.95
CA ALA A 85 0.18 7.19 -8.04
C ALA A 85 0.99 6.56 -9.18
N ALA A 86 2.04 7.25 -9.65
CA ALA A 86 2.90 6.78 -10.74
C ALA A 86 3.61 5.48 -10.37
N TYR A 87 4.14 5.37 -9.14
CA TYR A 87 4.81 4.16 -8.68
C TYR A 87 3.84 2.97 -8.61
N PHE A 88 2.64 3.16 -8.07
CA PHE A 88 1.63 2.10 -8.05
C PHE A 88 1.17 1.73 -9.47
N LEU A 89 0.94 2.73 -10.32
CA LEU A 89 0.50 2.56 -11.70
C LEU A 89 1.50 1.72 -12.50
N THR A 90 2.81 1.86 -12.27
CA THR A 90 3.86 1.15 -13.01
C THR A 90 4.28 -0.16 -12.35
N ALA A 91 4.45 -0.18 -11.02
CA ALA A 91 4.96 -1.36 -10.32
C ALA A 91 3.97 -2.52 -10.32
N VAL A 92 2.67 -2.24 -10.17
CA VAL A 92 1.65 -3.29 -10.11
C VAL A 92 1.54 -4.08 -11.42
N PRO A 93 1.44 -3.45 -12.61
CA PRO A 93 1.48 -4.19 -13.86
C PRO A 93 2.76 -4.97 -14.07
N LEU A 94 3.90 -4.38 -13.70
CA LEU A 94 5.19 -5.03 -13.89
C LEU A 94 5.29 -6.31 -13.05
N LEU A 95 4.96 -6.23 -11.77
CA LEU A 95 4.97 -7.39 -10.88
C LEU A 95 3.93 -8.43 -11.29
N LEU A 96 2.70 -8.01 -11.59
CA LEU A 96 1.62 -8.94 -11.91
C LEU A 96 1.90 -9.68 -13.23
N ASN A 97 2.37 -8.97 -14.26
CA ASN A 97 2.78 -9.63 -15.51
C ASN A 97 3.98 -10.55 -15.29
N PHE A 98 4.98 -10.14 -14.49
CA PHE A 98 6.12 -11.01 -14.18
C PHE A 98 5.67 -12.34 -13.59
N PHE A 99 4.85 -12.32 -12.53
CA PHE A 99 4.38 -13.54 -11.88
C PHE A 99 3.45 -14.39 -12.75
N LEU A 100 2.52 -13.76 -13.48
CA LEU A 100 1.60 -14.51 -14.34
C LEU A 100 2.31 -15.13 -15.55
N SER A 101 3.25 -14.40 -16.16
CA SER A 101 4.07 -14.92 -17.26
C SER A 101 4.99 -16.05 -16.80
N GLU A 102 5.57 -15.95 -15.60
CA GLU A 102 6.39 -17.03 -15.04
C GLU A 102 5.55 -18.30 -14.80
N ALA A 103 4.34 -18.15 -14.22
CA ALA A 103 3.44 -19.28 -14.01
C ALA A 103 2.99 -19.93 -15.33
N ALA A 104 2.68 -19.10 -16.34
CA ALA A 104 2.34 -19.54 -17.69
C ALA A 104 3.52 -20.29 -18.35
N GLY A 105 4.72 -19.71 -18.27
CA GLY A 105 5.94 -20.30 -18.81
C GLY A 105 6.28 -21.65 -18.16
N ALA A 106 6.10 -21.78 -16.85
CA ALA A 106 6.30 -23.03 -16.14
C ALA A 106 5.34 -24.15 -16.63
N TYR A 107 4.10 -23.80 -16.97
CA TYR A 107 3.14 -24.74 -17.54
C TYR A 107 3.57 -25.23 -18.93
N GLU A 108 4.00 -24.31 -19.80
CA GLU A 108 4.53 -24.63 -21.13
C GLU A 108 5.79 -25.51 -21.05
N GLN A 109 6.71 -25.19 -20.13
CA GLN A 109 7.91 -25.98 -19.87
C GLN A 109 7.58 -27.38 -19.36
N ALA A 110 6.55 -27.54 -18.53
CA ALA A 110 6.15 -28.86 -18.05
C ALA A 110 5.63 -29.76 -19.20
N ILE A 111 4.90 -29.19 -20.17
CA ILE A 111 4.41 -29.93 -21.34
C ILE A 111 5.57 -30.38 -22.22
N THR A 112 6.46 -29.45 -22.57
CA THR A 112 7.61 -29.71 -23.45
C THR A 112 8.66 -30.62 -22.80
N ALA A 113 8.83 -30.56 -21.48
CA ALA A 113 9.69 -31.47 -20.74
C ALA A 113 9.12 -32.91 -20.68
N ALA A 114 7.79 -33.06 -20.68
CA ALA A 114 7.14 -34.36 -20.69
C ALA A 114 7.11 -34.98 -22.10
N ASP A 115 6.87 -34.17 -23.13
CA ASP A 115 6.91 -34.57 -24.53
C ASP A 115 7.49 -33.44 -25.41
N PRO A 116 8.76 -33.57 -25.85
CA PRO A 116 9.41 -32.60 -26.73
C PRO A 116 8.73 -32.42 -28.09
N HIS A 117 7.88 -33.36 -28.50
CA HIS A 117 7.13 -33.32 -29.77
C HIS A 117 5.62 -33.22 -29.55
N ALA A 118 5.21 -32.69 -28.39
CA ALA A 118 3.80 -32.48 -28.05
C ALA A 118 3.06 -31.82 -29.21
N THR A 119 1.91 -32.39 -29.55
CA THR A 119 1.04 -31.91 -30.63
C THR A 119 -0.39 -31.89 -30.10
N GLY A 120 -1.07 -30.76 -30.21
CA GLY A 120 -2.44 -30.59 -29.73
C GLY A 120 -2.64 -29.32 -28.91
N THR A 121 -3.80 -29.23 -28.27
CA THR A 121 -4.23 -28.05 -27.53
C THR A 121 -4.28 -28.33 -26.04
N TYR A 122 -3.57 -27.51 -25.26
CA TYR A 122 -3.51 -27.57 -23.81
C TYR A 122 -4.04 -26.26 -23.25
N THR A 123 -4.85 -26.32 -22.20
CA THR A 123 -5.46 -25.11 -21.62
C THR A 123 -5.01 -24.96 -20.17
N TRP A 124 -4.32 -23.86 -19.89
CA TRP A 124 -4.07 -23.42 -18.52
C TRP A 124 -5.20 -22.48 -18.11
N GLN A 125 -5.92 -22.84 -17.04
CA GLN A 125 -7.06 -22.05 -16.56
C GLN A 125 -6.65 -20.72 -15.93
N GLY A 126 -5.35 -20.52 -15.67
CA GLY A 126 -4.84 -19.33 -14.99
C GLY A 126 -5.28 -19.28 -13.52
N ILE A 127 -5.31 -18.06 -12.98
CA ILE A 127 -5.83 -17.81 -11.63
C ILE A 127 -7.19 -17.14 -11.75
N SER A 128 -8.21 -17.79 -11.18
CA SER A 128 -9.59 -17.30 -11.17
C SER A 128 -9.66 -15.85 -10.70
N TYR A 129 -10.47 -15.05 -11.41
CA TYR A 129 -10.66 -13.61 -11.20
C TYR A 129 -9.46 -12.71 -11.52
N LEU A 130 -8.27 -13.26 -11.75
CA LEU A 130 -7.08 -12.46 -12.10
C LEU A 130 -6.84 -12.44 -13.61
N GLN A 131 -6.97 -13.59 -14.27
CA GLN A 131 -6.55 -13.76 -15.65
C GLN A 131 -7.54 -14.64 -16.42
N SER A 132 -7.72 -14.37 -17.71
CA SER A 132 -8.39 -15.29 -18.62
C SER A 132 -7.52 -16.54 -18.86
N PRO A 133 -8.11 -17.70 -19.14
CA PRO A 133 -7.36 -18.89 -19.51
C PRO A 133 -6.37 -18.64 -20.66
N ILE A 134 -5.28 -19.38 -20.66
CA ILE A 134 -4.29 -19.42 -21.75
C ILE A 134 -4.46 -20.74 -22.49
N VAL A 135 -4.68 -20.64 -23.80
CA VAL A 135 -4.76 -21.81 -24.68
C VAL A 135 -3.42 -21.92 -25.41
N TYR A 136 -2.72 -23.02 -25.17
CA TYR A 136 -1.49 -23.39 -25.84
C TYR A 136 -1.81 -24.36 -26.98
N THR A 137 -1.34 -24.04 -28.18
CA THR A 137 -1.39 -24.90 -29.36
C THR A 137 0.04 -25.30 -29.70
N PHE A 138 0.32 -26.60 -29.66
CA PHE A 138 1.63 -27.13 -30.04
C PHE A 138 1.54 -27.84 -31.40
N ASP A 139 2.51 -27.54 -32.25
CA ASP A 139 2.75 -28.25 -33.52
C ASP A 139 4.21 -28.74 -33.54
N GLN A 140 4.40 -30.05 -33.39
CA GLN A 140 5.72 -30.70 -33.30
C GLN A 140 6.67 -30.06 -32.28
N GLY A 141 6.15 -29.69 -31.11
CA GLY A 141 6.93 -29.04 -30.06
C GLY A 141 7.12 -27.53 -30.21
N ASN A 142 6.60 -26.90 -31.28
CA ASN A 142 6.56 -25.44 -31.38
C ASN A 142 5.33 -24.87 -30.64
N PRO A 143 5.54 -24.05 -29.60
CA PRO A 143 4.44 -23.47 -28.83
C PRO A 143 3.89 -22.20 -29.50
N GLY A 144 2.58 -22.17 -29.71
CA GLY A 144 1.80 -20.95 -29.90
C GLY A 144 0.80 -20.79 -28.76
N HIS A 145 0.49 -19.57 -28.34
CA HIS A 145 -0.51 -19.36 -27.29
C HIS A 145 -1.38 -18.13 -27.55
N VAL A 146 -2.63 -18.21 -27.07
CA VAL A 146 -3.60 -17.11 -27.11
C VAL A 146 -4.29 -17.01 -25.75
N GLY A 147 -4.57 -15.79 -25.31
CA GLY A 147 -5.26 -15.51 -24.05
C GLY A 147 -4.33 -14.89 -23.01
N GLY A 148 -4.64 -15.14 -21.73
CA GLY A 148 -3.84 -14.60 -20.62
C GLY A 148 -4.04 -13.10 -20.34
N ALA A 149 -5.07 -12.48 -20.92
CA ALA A 149 -5.46 -11.12 -20.58
C ALA A 149 -5.93 -11.03 -19.13
N TRP A 150 -5.73 -9.87 -18.51
CA TRP A 150 -6.26 -9.64 -17.18
C TRP A 150 -7.78 -9.59 -17.18
N SER A 151 -8.38 -10.00 -16.07
CA SER A 151 -9.81 -9.85 -15.90
C SER A 151 -10.20 -8.37 -15.81
N PRO A 152 -11.46 -8.00 -16.17
CA PRO A 152 -11.98 -6.66 -15.95
C PRO A 152 -11.85 -6.18 -14.49
N LEU A 153 -11.97 -7.11 -13.53
CA LEU A 153 -11.83 -6.81 -12.10
C LEU A 153 -10.43 -6.30 -11.77
N VAL A 154 -9.39 -6.91 -12.34
CA VAL A 154 -7.99 -6.49 -12.11
C VAL A 154 -7.76 -5.08 -12.63
N TYR A 155 -8.28 -4.74 -13.81
CA TYR A 155 -8.20 -3.36 -14.32
C TYR A 155 -8.89 -2.36 -13.40
N VAL A 156 -10.07 -2.69 -12.87
CA VAL A 156 -10.80 -1.85 -11.91
C VAL A 156 -10.01 -1.67 -10.62
N LEU A 157 -9.46 -2.74 -10.05
CA LEU A 157 -8.65 -2.69 -8.84
C LEU A 157 -7.35 -1.91 -9.05
N TRP A 158 -6.72 -2.04 -10.21
CA TRP A 158 -5.51 -1.30 -10.56
C TRP A 158 -5.76 0.21 -10.68
N ILE A 159 -6.82 0.61 -11.39
CA ILE A 159 -7.20 2.02 -11.50
C ILE A 159 -7.63 2.57 -10.14
N GLY A 160 -8.47 1.84 -9.41
CA GLY A 160 -8.92 2.22 -8.07
C GLY A 160 -7.77 2.34 -7.08
N GLY A 161 -6.81 1.41 -7.12
CA GLY A 161 -5.60 1.42 -6.30
C GLY A 161 -4.69 2.60 -6.62
N THR A 162 -4.51 2.93 -7.91
CA THR A 162 -3.76 4.13 -8.34
C THR A 162 -4.37 5.40 -7.76
N ILE A 163 -5.70 5.52 -7.83
CA ILE A 163 -6.43 6.66 -7.27
C ILE A 163 -6.30 6.69 -5.74
N ALA A 164 -6.44 5.54 -5.06
CA ALA A 164 -6.24 5.31 -3.63
C ALA A 164 -4.86 5.77 -3.13
N CYS A 165 -3.81 5.21 -3.71
CA CYS A 165 -2.42 5.50 -3.35
C CYS A 165 -2.03 6.94 -3.67
N GLY A 166 -2.47 7.46 -4.82
CA GLY A 166 -2.23 8.84 -5.21
C GLY A 166 -3.07 9.88 -4.46
N ARG A 167 -4.11 9.44 -3.74
CA ARG A 167 -5.15 10.29 -3.15
C ARG A 167 -5.71 11.30 -4.17
N LEU A 168 -5.86 10.86 -5.42
CA LEU A 168 -6.14 11.75 -6.55
C LEU A 168 -7.52 12.44 -6.43
N TRP A 169 -8.45 11.91 -5.64
CA TRP A 169 -9.72 12.59 -5.33
C TRP A 169 -9.54 13.94 -4.63
N ARG A 170 -8.38 14.21 -4.03
CA ARG A 170 -8.07 15.52 -3.44
C ARG A 170 -7.77 16.59 -4.49
N LEU A 171 -7.63 16.22 -5.76
CA LEU A 171 -7.53 17.17 -6.88
C LEU A 171 -8.89 17.80 -7.23
N LEU A 172 -10.00 17.20 -6.81
CA LEU A 172 -11.33 17.73 -7.08
C LEU A 172 -11.56 18.99 -6.22
N PRO A 173 -11.92 20.14 -6.85
CA PRO A 173 -12.28 21.33 -6.11
C PRO A 173 -13.52 21.04 -5.25
N ARG A 174 -13.39 21.24 -3.93
CA ARG A 174 -14.54 21.30 -3.03
C ARG A 174 -15.32 22.57 -3.38
N ARG A 175 -16.47 22.41 -4.01
CA ARG A 175 -17.46 23.49 -4.15
C ARG A 175 -18.10 23.76 -2.81
#